data_AF-A0A958L4W2-F1
#
_entry.id   AF-A0A958L4W2-F1
#
_cell.length_a   1.000
_cell.length_b   1.000
_cell.length_c   1.000
_cell.angle_alpha   90.00
_cell.angle_beta   90.00
_cell.angle_gamma   90.00
#
_symmetry.space_group_name_H-M   'P 1'
#
loop_
_entity.id
_entity.type
_entity.pdbx_description
1 polymer ?
#
loop_
_entity_poly.entity_id
_entity_poly.type
_entity_poly.pdbx_seq_one_letter_code
_entity_poly.pdbx_strand_id
1 'polypeptide(L)'
;YPMTRDGYIHYRQQAKTESETIIIEDLPEIISARDIKLPSNIRSLHAHLLQSGAIVPLDNVDSSYMSTFSREVLQMIQDGNDEWREHVPPAAAALIAERKIFCCGERKKRRSKAETEQPGAQA
;
A
#
# COMPACT_ATOMS: atom_id res chain seq x y z
N TYR A 1 6.18 -14.04 2.54
CA TYR A 1 5.46 -12.77 2.71
C TYR A 1 4.57 -12.87 3.93
N PRO A 2 4.87 -12.16 5.02
CA PRO A 2 3.92 -11.86 6.09
C PRO A 2 3.32 -10.46 5.89
N MET A 3 2.01 -10.31 6.09
CA MET A 3 1.32 -9.01 6.11
C MET A 3 0.33 -9.00 7.26
N THR A 4 0.22 -7.88 7.98
CA THR A 4 -0.79 -7.73 9.02
C THR A 4 -2.20 -7.74 8.43
N ARG A 5 -3.19 -8.16 9.22
CA ARG A 5 -4.61 -8.09 8.83
C ARG A 5 -4.99 -6.66 8.41
N ASP A 6 -4.56 -5.67 9.20
CA ASP A 6 -4.82 -4.26 8.91
C ASP A 6 -4.17 -3.82 7.59
N GLY A 7 -2.93 -4.26 7.33
CA GLY A 7 -2.27 -3.99 6.06
C GLY A 7 -2.96 -4.64 4.87
N TYR A 8 -3.47 -5.87 5.04
CA TYR A 8 -4.28 -6.53 4.02
C TYR A 8 -5.54 -5.75 3.67
N ILE A 9 -6.27 -5.30 4.69
CA ILE A 9 -7.48 -4.48 4.53
C ILE A 9 -7.13 -3.17 3.80
N HIS A 10 -6.05 -2.51 4.22
CA HIS A 10 -5.58 -1.26 3.63
C HIS A 10 -5.29 -1.40 2.12
N TYR A 11 -4.57 -2.44 1.69
CA TYR A 11 -4.30 -2.69 0.27
C TYR A 11 -5.56 -3.07 -0.52
N ARG A 12 -6.48 -3.83 0.10
CA ARG A 12 -7.75 -4.23 -0.52
C ARG A 12 -8.67 -3.06 -0.80
N GLN A 13 -8.70 -2.03 0.05
CA GLN A 13 -9.50 -0.82 -0.19
C GLN A 13 -8.96 0.02 -1.36
N GLN A 14 -7.66 -0.05 -1.63
CA GLN A 14 -7.01 0.70 -2.72
C GLN A 14 -7.09 0.00 -4.07
N ALA A 15 -7.09 -1.33 -4.06
CA ALA A 15 -7.30 -2.12 -5.25
C ALA A 15 -8.76 -1.98 -5.69
N LYS A 16 -9.02 -1.17 -6.72
CA LYS A 16 -10.32 -1.03 -7.41
C LYS A 16 -10.80 -2.32 -8.11
N THR A 17 -10.19 -3.46 -7.80
CA THR A 17 -10.49 -4.75 -8.37
C THR A 17 -11.50 -5.43 -7.46
N GLU A 18 -12.76 -5.35 -7.87
CA GLU A 18 -13.83 -6.18 -7.35
C GLU A 18 -13.53 -7.63 -7.76
N SER A 19 -12.80 -8.35 -6.93
CA SER A 19 -12.71 -9.80 -7.06
C SER A 19 -12.88 -10.43 -5.68
N GLU A 20 -13.62 -11.54 -5.73
CA GLU A 20 -14.27 -12.38 -4.73
C GLU A 20 -14.08 -12.03 -3.23
N THR A 21 -15.19 -12.10 -2.51
CA THR A 21 -15.33 -11.80 -1.09
C THR A 21 -14.55 -12.81 -0.24
N ILE A 22 -13.26 -12.54 -0.05
CA ILE A 22 -12.51 -13.17 1.04
C ILE A 22 -13.11 -12.65 2.33
N ILE A 23 -13.66 -13.55 3.15
CA ILE A 23 -14.21 -13.24 4.49
C ILE A 23 -13.05 -12.76 5.35
N ILE A 24 -13.05 -11.48 5.72
CA ILE A 24 -11.96 -10.79 6.41
C ILE A 24 -11.86 -11.26 7.87
N GLU A 25 -12.99 -11.69 8.43
CA GLU A 25 -13.14 -12.09 9.83
C GLU A 25 -12.35 -13.36 10.18
N ASP A 26 -12.06 -14.21 9.20
CA ASP A 26 -11.32 -15.48 9.38
C ASP A 26 -9.81 -15.36 9.02
N LEU A 27 -9.31 -14.14 8.83
CA LEU A 27 -7.87 -13.92 8.57
C LEU A 27 -7.10 -13.91 9.90
N PRO A 28 -5.94 -14.55 9.99
CA PRO A 28 -5.06 -14.38 11.15
C PRO A 28 -4.59 -12.92 11.29
N GLU A 29 -4.09 -12.55 12.48
CA GLU A 29 -3.49 -11.23 12.72
C GLU A 29 -2.29 -10.96 11.80
N ILE A 30 -1.51 -12.01 11.53
CA ILE A 30 -0.41 -12.00 10.56
C ILE A 30 -0.73 -13.05 9.49
N ILE A 31 -0.88 -12.59 8.25
CA ILE A 31 -1.16 -13.40 7.08
C ILE A 31 0.16 -13.78 6.46
N SER A 32 0.49 -15.07 6.50
CA SER A 32 1.69 -15.61 5.87
C SER A 32 1.38 -16.13 4.46
N ALA A 33 2.44 -16.47 3.71
CA ALA A 33 2.30 -17.19 2.44
C ALA A 33 1.65 -18.58 2.61
N ARG A 34 1.55 -19.13 3.83
CA ARG A 34 0.85 -20.40 4.10
C ARG A 34 -0.64 -20.18 4.37
N ASP A 35 -0.99 -19.04 4.97
CA ASP A 35 -2.34 -18.77 5.52
C ASP A 35 -3.18 -17.84 4.63
N ILE A 36 -2.66 -17.47 3.46
CA ILE A 36 -3.36 -16.63 2.51
C ILE A 36 -4.64 -17.35 2.00
N LYS A 37 -5.78 -16.68 2.17
CA LYS A 37 -7.07 -17.17 1.70
C LYS A 37 -7.16 -16.90 0.20
N LEU A 38 -7.11 -17.97 -0.58
CA LEU A 38 -7.19 -17.94 -2.03
C LEU A 38 -8.48 -18.63 -2.50
N PRO A 39 -9.07 -18.21 -3.63
CA PRO A 39 -10.18 -18.93 -4.22
C PRO A 39 -9.79 -20.37 -4.61
N SER A 40 -10.79 -21.25 -4.63
CA SER A 40 -10.59 -22.69 -4.77
C SER A 40 -9.89 -23.08 -6.06
N ASN A 41 -10.11 -22.32 -7.14
CA ASN A 41 -9.53 -22.55 -8.46
C ASN A 41 -8.01 -22.38 -8.51
N ILE A 42 -7.42 -21.51 -7.68
CA ILE A 42 -5.96 -21.24 -7.67
C ILE A 42 -5.25 -21.85 -6.47
N ARG A 43 -6.00 -22.40 -5.50
CA ARG A 43 -5.43 -23.03 -4.29
C ARG A 43 -4.46 -24.16 -4.62
N SER A 44 -4.79 -24.99 -5.61
CA SER A 44 -3.93 -26.11 -6.02
C SER A 44 -2.63 -25.64 -6.66
N LEU A 45 -2.68 -24.57 -7.46
CA LEU A 45 -1.48 -23.96 -8.05
C LEU A 45 -0.57 -23.39 -6.97
N HIS A 46 -1.15 -22.64 -6.03
CA HIS A 46 -0.40 -22.07 -4.92
C HIS A 46 0.26 -23.15 -4.04
N ALA A 47 -0.45 -24.23 -3.72
CA ALA A 47 0.12 -25.36 -3.00
C ALA A 47 1.30 -26.00 -3.75
N HIS A 48 1.19 -26.14 -5.07
CA HIS A 48 2.29 -26.65 -5.89
C HIS A 48 3.51 -25.73 -5.88
N LEU A 49 3.31 -24.41 -5.95
CA LEU A 49 4.39 -23.42 -5.89
C LEU A 49 5.08 -23.38 -4.51
N LEU A 50 4.33 -23.58 -3.43
CA LEU A 50 4.89 -23.74 -2.08
C LEU A 50 5.72 -25.02 -1.98
N GLN A 51 5.19 -26.15 -2.46
CA GLN A 51 5.86 -27.45 -2.37
C GLN A 51 7.12 -27.52 -3.25
N SER A 52 7.09 -26.88 -4.42
CA SER A 52 8.25 -26.80 -5.32
C SER A 52 9.34 -25.84 -4.82
N GLY A 53 9.07 -25.06 -3.77
CA GLY A 53 9.99 -24.04 -3.27
C GLY A 53 10.03 -22.77 -4.12
N ALA A 54 9.14 -22.64 -5.11
CA ALA A 54 8.99 -21.39 -5.87
C ALA A 54 8.44 -20.25 -5.00
N ILE A 55 7.69 -20.58 -3.94
CA ILE A 55 7.26 -19.64 -2.90
C ILE A 55 7.85 -20.10 -1.56
N VAL A 56 8.62 -19.22 -0.93
CA VAL A 56 9.22 -19.46 0.40
C VAL A 56 8.57 -18.52 1.43
N PRO A 57 7.94 -19.05 2.49
CA PRO A 57 7.47 -18.26 3.62
C PRO A 57 8.63 -17.54 4.31
N LEU A 58 8.36 -16.33 4.79
CA LEU A 58 9.34 -15.51 5.49
C LEU A 58 9.01 -15.61 6.97
N ASP A 59 9.82 -16.39 7.70
CA ASP A 59 9.57 -16.78 9.08
C ASP A 59 10.52 -16.02 10.04
N ASN A 60 10.64 -14.69 9.94
CA ASN A 60 11.33 -13.83 10.94
C ASN A 60 11.18 -12.32 10.64
N VAL A 61 9.95 -11.82 10.51
CA VAL A 61 9.73 -10.40 10.17
C VAL A 61 9.22 -9.66 11.40
N ASP A 62 9.88 -8.55 11.70
CA ASP A 62 9.52 -7.66 12.80
C ASP A 62 8.20 -6.95 12.48
N SER A 63 7.19 -7.15 13.32
CA SER A 63 5.83 -6.61 13.11
C SER A 63 5.80 -5.08 13.17
N SER A 64 6.77 -4.47 13.85
CA SER A 64 6.90 -3.01 13.99
C SER A 64 7.11 -2.28 12.65
N TYR A 65 7.73 -2.93 11.66
CA TYR A 65 7.91 -2.36 10.32
C TYR A 65 6.73 -2.63 9.37
N MET A 66 5.78 -3.49 9.75
CA MET A 66 4.68 -3.90 8.88
C MET A 66 3.54 -2.85 8.78
N SER A 67 3.50 -1.88 9.68
CA SER A 67 2.52 -0.79 9.70
C SER A 67 2.88 0.37 8.76
N THR A 68 4.05 0.35 8.13
CA THR A 68 4.44 1.38 7.15
C THR A 68 3.98 1.00 5.75
N PHE A 69 3.07 1.80 5.16
CA PHE A 69 2.54 1.54 3.83
C PHE A 69 3.30 2.33 2.76
N SER A 70 3.87 1.62 1.78
CA SER A 70 4.63 2.25 0.70
C SER A 70 3.81 3.28 -0.09
N ARG A 71 2.48 3.08 -0.24
CA ARG A 71 1.64 4.03 -0.96
C ARG A 71 1.47 5.35 -0.20
N GLU A 72 1.34 5.30 1.12
CA GLU A 72 1.23 6.50 1.95
C GLU A 72 2.54 7.30 1.93
N VAL A 73 3.69 6.61 2.11
CA VAL A 73 5.02 7.23 2.00
C VAL A 73 5.20 7.89 0.63
N LEU A 74 4.83 7.22 -0.46
CA LEU A 74 4.90 7.80 -1.81
C LEU A 74 3.97 9.00 -1.98
N GLN A 75 2.78 8.97 -1.39
CA GLN A 75 1.84 10.09 -1.44
C GLN A 75 2.38 11.29 -0.65
N MET A 76 2.92 11.07 0.55
CA MET A 76 3.58 12.10 1.37
C MET A 76 4.77 12.74 0.63
N ILE A 77 5.59 11.93 -0.06
CA ILE A 77 6.70 12.44 -0.90
C ILE A 77 6.16 13.35 -2.02
N GLN A 78 5.08 12.95 -2.69
CA GLN A 78 4.47 13.73 -3.78
C GLN A 78 3.77 15.01 -3.29
N ASP A 79 3.18 14.96 -2.10
CA ASP A 79 2.52 16.11 -1.47
C ASP A 79 3.53 17.09 -0.84
N GLY A 80 4.80 16.69 -0.73
CA GLY A 80 5.89 17.48 -0.18
C GLY A 80 5.91 17.52 1.36
N ASN A 81 5.32 16.53 2.01
CA ASN A 81 5.31 16.40 3.47
C ASN A 81 6.55 15.63 3.93
N ASP A 82 7.51 16.28 4.59
CA ASP A 82 8.75 15.64 5.06
C ASP A 82 8.56 14.57 6.17
N GLU A 83 7.36 14.40 6.73
CA GLU A 83 7.03 13.32 7.70
C GLU A 83 7.33 11.92 7.15
N TRP A 84 7.35 11.74 5.81
CA TRP A 84 7.70 10.46 5.18
C TRP A 84 9.09 9.94 5.58
N ARG A 85 9.99 10.82 6.04
CA ARG A 85 11.36 10.45 6.47
C ARG A 85 11.38 9.60 7.74
N GLU A 86 10.37 9.72 8.60
CA GLU A 86 10.27 8.92 9.84
C GLU A 86 9.80 7.48 9.56
N HIS A 87 9.12 7.29 8.43
CA HIS A 87 8.57 6.00 8.01
C HIS A 87 9.60 5.12 7.28
N VAL A 88 10.75 5.67 6.87
CA VAL A 88 11.77 4.91 6.14
C VAL A 88 13.10 4.93 6.88
N PRO A 89 13.93 3.88 6.72
CA PRO A 89 15.28 3.91 7.26
C PRO A 89 16.05 5.15 6.78
N PRO A 90 16.91 5.75 7.61
CA PRO A 90 17.60 7.00 7.28
C PRO A 90 18.47 6.91 6.03
N ALA A 91 19.04 5.74 5.75
CA ALA A 91 19.79 5.47 4.51
C ALA A 91 18.90 5.60 3.26
N ALA A 92 17.65 5.14 3.33
CA ALA A 92 16.70 5.27 2.23
C ALA A 92 16.23 6.72 2.08
N ALA A 93 15.98 7.43 3.19
CA ALA A 93 15.63 8.85 3.17
C ALA A 93 16.72 9.70 2.49
N ALA A 94 17.99 9.46 2.83
CA ALA A 94 19.12 10.14 2.23
C ALA A 94 19.19 9.89 0.71
N LEU A 95 19.04 8.64 0.28
CA LEU A 95 19.10 8.25 -1.14
C LEU A 95 17.94 8.87 -1.95
N ILE A 96 16.72 8.86 -1.40
CA ILE A 96 15.54 9.46 -2.05
C ILE A 96 15.72 10.98 -2.21
N ALA A 97 16.25 11.65 -1.17
CA ALA A 97 16.52 13.08 -1.20
C ALA A 97 17.64 13.46 -2.18
N GLU A 98 18.76 12.71 -2.17
CA GLU A 98 19.91 12.95 -3.04
C GLU A 98 19.56 12.77 -4.53
N ARG A 99 18.84 11.70 -4.85
CA ARG A 99 18.53 11.32 -6.24
C ARG A 99 17.18 11.85 -6.73
N LYS A 100 16.43 12.60 -5.91
CA LYS A 100 15.07 13.10 -6.20
C LYS A 100 14.14 12.01 -6.73
N ILE A 101 14.22 10.83 -6.13
CA ILE A 101 13.40 9.67 -6.53
C ILE A 101 11.94 9.99 -6.16
N PHE A 102 11.00 9.48 -6.94
CA PHE A 102 9.55 9.67 -6.72
C PHE A 102 9.05 11.12 -6.82
N CYS A 103 9.73 11.96 -7.62
CA CYS A 103 9.39 13.38 -7.80
C CYS A 103 9.44 14.19 -6.49
N CYS A 104 10.27 13.76 -5.54
CA CYS A 104 10.52 14.49 -4.30
C CYS A 104 11.00 15.92 -4.63
N GLY A 105 10.14 16.92 -4.37
CA GLY A 105 10.42 18.34 -4.61
C GLY A 105 9.78 18.96 -5.85
N GLU A 106 9.09 18.20 -6.71
CA GLU A 106 8.29 18.76 -7.80
C GLU A 106 6.86 19.06 -7.30
N ARG A 107 6.59 20.32 -6.92
CA ARG A 107 5.22 20.73 -6.60
C ARG A 107 4.34 20.50 -7.83
N LYS A 108 3.43 19.52 -7.78
CA LYS A 108 2.29 19.51 -8.69
C LYS A 108 1.53 20.81 -8.47
N LYS A 109 1.67 21.74 -9.41
CA LYS A 109 0.88 22.97 -9.46
C LYS A 109 -0.58 22.53 -9.56
N ARG A 110 -1.30 22.49 -8.44
CA ARG A 110 -2.75 22.30 -8.42
C ARG A 110 -3.29 23.42 -9.31
N ARG A 111 -3.75 23.07 -10.52
CA ARG A 111 -4.56 23.98 -11.33
C ARG A 111 -5.78 24.30 -10.47
N SER A 112 -5.75 25.46 -9.82
CA SER A 112 -6.94 26.12 -9.33
C SER A 112 -7.90 26.23 -10.52
N LYS A 113 -8.98 25.44 -10.50
CA LYS A 113 -10.20 25.79 -11.24
C LYS A 113 -10.71 27.06 -10.58
N ALA A 114 -10.39 28.20 -11.18
CA ALA A 114 -11.09 29.44 -10.96
C ALA A 114 -12.54 29.27 -11.46
N GLU A 115 -13.47 29.49 -10.54
CA GLU A 115 -14.64 30.35 -10.68
C GLU A 115 -15.60 30.13 -11.87
N THR A 116 -16.84 29.77 -11.53
CA THR A 116 -17.99 30.51 -12.04
C THR A 116 -18.96 30.66 -10.87
N GLU A 117 -18.71 31.64 -10.02
CA GLU A 117 -19.81 32.44 -9.49
C GLU A 117 -20.34 33.29 -10.65
N GLN A 118 -21.68 33.36 -10.78
CA GLN A 118 -22.48 34.56 -11.05
C GLN A 118 -23.90 34.14 -11.49
N PRO A 119 -24.92 35.00 -11.33
CA PRO A 119 -25.36 35.72 -10.14
C PRO A 119 -26.90 35.55 -9.95
N GLY A 120 -27.47 36.25 -8.97
CA GLY A 120 -28.88 36.13 -8.57
C GLY A 120 -29.93 36.32 -9.68
N ALA A 121 -31.01 35.56 -9.57
CA ALA A 121 -32.29 35.85 -10.21
C ALA A 121 -33.24 36.47 -9.17
N GLN A 122 -33.37 37.80 -9.23
CA GLN A 122 -34.55 38.54 -8.77
C GLN A 122 -35.33 38.96 -10.02
N ALA A 123 -36.59 38.54 -10.12
CA ALA A 123 -37.74 39.27 -10.69
C ALA A 123 -38.98 38.36 -10.62
#